data_AF-A0A6L9Y6Z8-F1
#
_entry.id   AF-A0A6L9Y6Z8-F1
#
_cell.length_a   1.000
_cell.length_b   1.000
_cell.length_c   1.000
_cell.angle_alpha   90.00
_cell.angle_beta   90.00
_cell.angle_gamma   90.00
#
_symmetry.space_group_name_H-M   'P 1'
#
loop_
_entity.id
_entity.type
_entity.pdbx_description
1 polymer ?
#
loop_
_entity_poly.entity_id
_entity_poly.type
_entity_poly.pdbx_seq_one_letter_code
_entity_poly.pdbx_strand_id
1 'polypeptide(L)'
;MGLSFTVATHAQVNVNLSGSGDNANKFPIVVADFAGTNGAEIANIIAADLTRSGQFDVKRINGVMSTDSTGTPNWAALSEAGGGQNVVYGAVSGNTVNYHLGDTAQQINIHSLSVSHNNVRQQAHKVADAVYEQSTGVRGIFATKIAYVSGSTLYVADADGENAQSVTSGAHIISPAWSPDGSRIAYVSFELGKPVVFVQNLSTGDRTTVANFKGNNSAPAWSPDGSQLAVALSMDGLSNIYMINSTGSTTPRKITNSPEIDTEPYFFPNGSGLIFTSDRGGSPQIYRTGINGGAASRITFSGSQNVSGKISPDGSKLVYTSMRGGGYSIAINGLGTGADRLLTSGPNDQSPSFAPNGMQILYTSNGRLSLVNADGSFNTTLPGAGNVTAVVWGPFTEQK
;
A
#
# COMPACT_ATOMS: atom_id res chain seq x y z
N MET A 1 -46.22 -7.38 -22.20
CA MET A 1 -45.21 -6.33 -21.97
C MET A 1 -43.91 -7.03 -21.58
N GLY A 2 -43.01 -7.24 -22.52
CA GLY A 2 -41.70 -7.84 -22.28
C GLY A 2 -40.65 -6.73 -22.23
N LEU A 3 -39.94 -6.60 -21.11
CA LEU A 3 -38.86 -5.64 -20.93
C LEU A 3 -37.58 -6.25 -21.52
N SER A 4 -37.11 -5.69 -22.65
CA SER A 4 -35.77 -5.93 -23.18
C SER A 4 -34.75 -5.15 -22.35
N PHE A 5 -33.81 -5.86 -21.73
CA PHE A 5 -32.59 -5.26 -21.19
C PHE A 5 -31.56 -5.13 -22.30
N THR A 6 -31.26 -3.90 -22.71
CA THR A 6 -30.09 -3.57 -23.51
C THR A 6 -28.85 -3.63 -22.63
N VAL A 7 -27.97 -4.60 -22.88
CA VAL A 7 -26.63 -4.64 -22.31
C VAL A 7 -25.76 -3.66 -23.09
N ALA A 8 -25.27 -2.62 -22.42
CA ALA A 8 -24.26 -1.74 -22.98
C ALA A 8 -22.94 -2.51 -23.08
N THR A 9 -22.54 -2.87 -24.29
CA THR A 9 -21.21 -3.40 -24.58
C THR A 9 -20.19 -2.27 -24.45
N HIS A 10 -19.44 -2.24 -23.35
CA HIS A 10 -18.22 -1.45 -23.27
C HIS A 10 -17.19 -2.07 -24.21
N ALA A 11 -16.87 -1.38 -25.29
CA ALA A 11 -15.75 -1.74 -26.14
C ALA A 11 -14.46 -1.56 -25.34
N GLN A 12 -13.88 -2.66 -24.86
CA GLN A 12 -12.50 -2.68 -24.39
C GLN A 12 -11.59 -2.51 -25.61
N VAL A 13 -10.93 -1.36 -25.71
CA VAL A 13 -9.82 -1.19 -26.64
C VAL A 13 -8.63 -1.94 -26.06
N ASN A 14 -8.46 -3.20 -26.46
CA ASN A 14 -7.23 -3.96 -26.22
C ASN A 14 -6.13 -3.40 -27.11
N VAL A 15 -5.28 -2.54 -26.56
CA VAL A 15 -3.98 -2.24 -27.17
C VAL A 15 -3.06 -3.41 -26.82
N ASN A 16 -2.89 -4.35 -27.76
CA ASN A 16 -1.86 -5.37 -27.67
C ASN A 16 -0.49 -4.71 -27.83
N LEU A 17 0.24 -4.55 -26.72
CA LEU A 17 1.68 -4.26 -26.75
C LEU A 17 2.40 -5.58 -26.55
N SER A 18 2.96 -6.12 -27.64
CA SER A 18 3.85 -7.26 -27.60
C SER A 18 5.29 -6.79 -27.57
N GLY A 19 6.01 -7.09 -26.51
CA GLY A 19 7.46 -7.05 -26.49
C GLY A 19 8.03 -7.91 -25.35
N SER A 20 9.18 -8.50 -25.59
CA SER A 20 9.95 -9.26 -24.62
C SER A 20 11.16 -8.43 -24.20
N GLY A 21 11.23 -8.07 -22.92
CA GLY A 21 12.31 -7.31 -22.29
C GLY A 21 11.78 -6.33 -21.23
N ASP A 22 12.59 -5.97 -20.24
CA ASP A 22 12.26 -5.20 -19.02
C ASP A 22 11.59 -3.81 -19.21
N ASN A 23 11.27 -3.42 -20.45
CA ASN A 23 10.56 -2.18 -20.82
C ASN A 23 9.34 -2.41 -21.73
N ALA A 24 8.95 -3.65 -22.03
CA ALA A 24 8.08 -3.92 -23.16
C ALA A 24 6.58 -3.55 -23.02
N ASN A 25 6.10 -3.21 -21.82
CA ASN A 25 4.67 -2.94 -21.57
C ASN A 25 4.40 -1.65 -20.78
N LYS A 26 5.31 -0.66 -20.82
CA LYS A 26 5.09 0.61 -20.14
C LYS A 26 4.20 1.54 -20.98
N PHE A 27 3.32 2.28 -20.32
CA PHE A 27 2.50 3.32 -20.94
C PHE A 27 3.38 4.56 -21.21
N PRO A 28 3.63 4.93 -22.48
CA PRO A 28 4.37 6.15 -22.79
C PRO A 28 3.54 7.37 -22.40
N ILE A 29 4.14 8.29 -21.64
CA ILE A 29 3.45 9.50 -21.20
C ILE A 29 4.40 10.68 -21.07
N VAL A 30 3.93 11.84 -21.53
CA VAL A 30 4.60 13.13 -21.32
C VAL A 30 3.92 13.85 -20.18
N VAL A 31 4.69 14.42 -19.27
CA VAL A 31 4.17 15.35 -18.24
C VAL A 31 4.79 16.71 -18.48
N ALA A 32 3.95 17.67 -18.84
CA ALA A 32 4.33 19.06 -19.07
C ALA A 32 4.23 19.88 -17.78
N ASP A 33 4.95 20.99 -17.74
CA ASP A 33 4.73 22.00 -16.70
C ASP A 33 3.29 22.50 -16.72
N PHE A 34 2.72 22.65 -15.52
CA PHE A 34 1.42 23.28 -15.34
C PHE A 34 1.62 24.80 -15.27
N ALA A 35 0.67 25.56 -15.82
CA ALA A 35 0.66 27.00 -15.64
C ALA A 35 0.33 27.39 -14.19
N GLY A 36 0.78 28.56 -13.74
CA GLY A 36 0.47 29.09 -12.40
C GLY A 36 1.49 28.72 -11.33
N THR A 37 1.27 29.24 -10.11
CA THR A 37 2.16 29.03 -8.97
C THR A 37 2.28 27.54 -8.63
N ASN A 38 3.50 27.07 -8.39
CA ASN A 38 3.83 25.66 -8.11
C ASN A 38 3.53 24.65 -9.25
N GLY A 39 3.16 25.12 -10.44
CA GLY A 39 2.81 24.20 -11.54
C GLY A 39 3.94 23.27 -11.97
N ALA A 40 5.18 23.74 -12.00
CA ALA A 40 6.35 22.90 -12.27
C ALA A 40 6.61 21.88 -11.14
N GLU A 41 6.35 22.24 -9.88
CA GLU A 41 6.48 21.31 -8.73
C GLU A 41 5.39 20.22 -8.76
N ILE A 42 4.19 20.55 -9.19
CA ILE A 42 3.12 19.57 -9.39
C ILE A 42 3.50 18.60 -10.50
N ALA A 43 3.98 19.10 -11.65
CA ALA A 43 4.50 18.27 -12.73
C ALA A 43 5.66 17.38 -12.24
N ASN A 44 6.64 17.98 -11.51
CA ASN A 44 7.45 17.38 -10.42
C ASN A 44 7.01 15.98 -10.02
N ILE A 45 6.02 16.03 -9.15
CA ILE A 45 5.54 14.93 -8.34
C ILE A 45 4.74 13.96 -9.19
N ILE A 46 3.91 14.45 -10.12
CA ILE A 46 3.13 13.58 -11.03
C ILE A 46 4.06 12.63 -11.80
N ALA A 47 5.13 13.15 -12.40
CA ALA A 47 6.05 12.28 -13.13
C ALA A 47 6.81 11.32 -12.22
N ALA A 48 7.19 11.75 -11.02
CA ALA A 48 7.86 10.88 -10.05
C ALA A 48 6.96 9.72 -9.61
N ASP A 49 5.67 9.99 -9.38
CA ASP A 49 4.65 9.01 -9.03
C ASP A 49 4.45 7.97 -10.15
N LEU A 50 4.20 8.45 -11.37
CA LEU A 50 3.99 7.56 -12.52
C LEU A 50 5.24 6.72 -12.81
N THR A 51 6.44 7.29 -12.67
CA THR A 51 7.71 6.54 -12.80
C THR A 51 7.83 5.47 -11.72
N ARG A 52 7.55 5.81 -10.45
CA ARG A 52 7.63 4.90 -9.29
C ARG A 52 6.60 3.77 -9.33
N SER A 53 5.53 3.91 -10.10
CA SER A 53 4.61 2.79 -10.35
C SER A 53 5.26 1.64 -11.16
N GLY A 54 6.33 1.95 -11.91
CA GLY A 54 6.96 1.03 -12.86
C GLY A 54 6.13 0.75 -14.12
N GLN A 55 4.92 1.30 -14.23
CA GLN A 55 3.98 1.06 -15.34
C GLN A 55 4.12 2.09 -16.47
N PHE A 56 4.79 3.21 -16.25
CA PHE A 56 4.88 4.31 -17.23
C PHE A 56 6.32 4.52 -17.69
N ASP A 57 6.46 4.87 -18.96
CA ASP A 57 7.67 5.47 -19.52
C ASP A 57 7.44 6.98 -19.59
N VAL A 58 7.97 7.69 -18.58
CA VAL A 58 7.64 9.09 -18.33
C VAL A 58 8.69 10.00 -18.93
N LYS A 59 8.26 10.91 -19.81
CA LYS A 59 9.07 12.00 -20.33
C LYS A 59 8.63 13.33 -19.74
N ARG A 60 9.58 14.11 -19.23
CA ARG A 60 9.35 15.47 -18.75
C ARG A 60 9.66 16.53 -19.79
N ILE A 61 8.75 17.50 -19.93
CA ILE A 61 8.97 18.70 -20.74
C ILE A 61 8.77 19.94 -19.87
N ASN A 62 9.83 20.76 -19.78
CA ASN A 62 9.89 21.92 -18.89
C ASN A 62 9.86 23.21 -19.71
N GLY A 63 9.30 24.28 -19.15
CA GLY A 63 9.26 25.60 -19.79
C GLY A 63 8.39 25.69 -21.04
N VAL A 64 7.57 24.66 -21.30
CA VAL A 64 6.60 24.65 -22.40
C VAL A 64 5.29 25.22 -21.88
N MET A 65 4.82 26.30 -22.51
CA MET A 65 3.48 26.84 -22.25
C MET A 65 2.44 25.82 -22.72
N SER A 66 1.96 25.03 -21.77
CA SER A 66 1.07 23.90 -22.06
C SER A 66 -0.36 24.33 -22.38
N THR A 67 -0.78 25.47 -21.83
CA THR A 67 -2.05 26.13 -22.15
C THR A 67 -1.83 27.60 -22.50
N ASP A 68 -2.72 28.16 -23.32
CA ASP A 68 -2.80 29.61 -23.53
C ASP A 68 -3.49 30.33 -22.36
N SER A 69 -3.66 31.65 -22.46
CA SER A 69 -4.30 32.47 -21.42
C SER A 69 -5.79 32.17 -21.19
N THR A 70 -6.41 31.41 -22.10
CA THR A 70 -7.80 30.94 -22.00
C THR A 70 -7.91 29.52 -21.45
N GLY A 71 -6.77 28.85 -21.20
CA GLY A 71 -6.71 27.45 -20.76
C GLY A 71 -6.74 26.45 -21.91
N THR A 72 -6.69 26.89 -23.17
CA THR A 72 -6.70 26.01 -24.34
C THR A 72 -5.32 25.38 -24.54
N PRO A 73 -5.20 24.06 -24.79
CA PRO A 73 -3.91 23.41 -25.01
C PRO A 73 -3.16 23.94 -26.23
N ASN A 74 -1.86 24.17 -26.07
CA ASN A 74 -0.96 24.46 -27.20
C ASN A 74 -0.45 23.14 -27.82
N TRP A 75 -1.30 22.50 -28.64
CA TRP A 75 -0.99 21.19 -29.23
C TRP A 75 0.30 21.16 -30.04
N ALA A 76 0.61 22.23 -30.76
CA ALA A 76 1.84 22.32 -31.55
C ALA A 76 3.08 22.25 -30.64
N ALA A 77 3.13 23.07 -29.59
CA ALA A 77 4.24 23.09 -28.65
C ALA A 77 4.35 21.77 -27.86
N LEU A 78 3.22 21.20 -27.44
CA LEU A 78 3.19 19.91 -26.74
C LEU A 78 3.61 18.74 -27.64
N SER A 79 3.21 18.75 -28.91
CA SER A 79 3.60 17.72 -29.88
C SER A 79 5.09 17.82 -30.23
N GLU A 80 5.62 19.02 -30.43
CA GLU A 80 7.04 19.25 -30.75
C GLU A 80 7.94 18.83 -29.58
N ALA A 81 7.58 19.20 -28.36
CA ALA A 81 8.34 18.83 -27.17
C ALA A 81 8.15 17.34 -26.78
N GLY A 82 6.94 16.81 -26.95
CA GLY A 82 6.52 15.50 -26.47
C GLY A 82 6.76 14.35 -27.44
N GLY A 83 6.64 14.58 -28.75
CA GLY A 83 6.80 13.57 -29.80
C GLY A 83 5.54 12.76 -30.13
N GLY A 84 4.36 13.38 -30.17
CA GLY A 84 3.12 12.73 -30.62
C GLY A 84 2.51 11.72 -29.62
N GLN A 85 2.74 11.92 -28.31
CA GLN A 85 2.31 11.01 -27.25
C GLN A 85 1.13 11.55 -26.42
N ASN A 86 0.64 10.71 -25.51
CA ASN A 86 -0.25 11.12 -24.42
C ASN A 86 0.45 12.14 -23.52
N VAL A 87 -0.23 13.23 -23.20
CA VAL A 87 0.34 14.34 -22.43
C VAL A 87 -0.55 14.74 -21.27
N VAL A 88 0.06 14.90 -20.09
CA VAL A 88 -0.54 15.51 -18.91
C VAL A 88 -0.13 16.98 -18.88
N TYR A 89 -1.12 17.86 -18.80
CA TYR A 89 -0.93 19.31 -18.73
C TYR A 89 -2.05 19.96 -17.92
N GLY A 90 -1.95 21.27 -17.66
CA GLY A 90 -2.99 22.00 -16.98
C GLY A 90 -2.53 23.30 -16.35
N ALA A 91 -3.34 23.79 -15.42
CA ALA A 91 -3.08 25.03 -14.71
C ALA A 91 -3.47 24.94 -13.24
N VAL A 92 -2.74 25.68 -12.40
CA VAL A 92 -2.95 25.81 -10.97
C VAL A 92 -3.56 27.17 -10.67
N SER A 93 -4.67 27.17 -9.91
CA SER A 93 -5.33 28.38 -9.42
C SER A 93 -5.65 28.23 -7.94
N GLY A 94 -4.85 28.90 -7.09
CA GLY A 94 -4.96 28.78 -5.64
C GLY A 94 -4.78 27.33 -5.17
N ASN A 95 -5.80 26.80 -4.50
CA ASN A 95 -5.78 25.42 -3.97
C ASN A 95 -6.34 24.39 -4.95
N THR A 96 -6.54 24.75 -6.22
CA THR A 96 -7.12 23.88 -7.25
C THR A 96 -6.16 23.70 -8.42
N VAL A 97 -5.95 22.44 -8.81
CA VAL A 97 -5.25 22.05 -10.03
C VAL A 97 -6.28 21.57 -11.04
N ASN A 98 -6.39 22.27 -12.17
CA ASN A 98 -7.16 21.80 -13.32
C ASN A 98 -6.21 21.05 -14.23
N TYR A 99 -6.34 19.73 -14.29
CA TYR A 99 -5.51 18.89 -15.14
C TYR A 99 -6.28 18.34 -16.34
N HIS A 100 -5.52 18.07 -17.39
CA HIS A 100 -5.95 17.49 -18.63
C HIS A 100 -4.99 16.37 -19.03
N LEU A 101 -5.55 15.24 -19.47
CA LEU A 101 -4.85 14.19 -20.21
C LEU A 101 -5.30 14.30 -21.68
N GLY A 102 -4.36 14.48 -22.60
CA GLY A 102 -4.66 14.62 -24.02
C GLY A 102 -3.80 13.75 -24.91
N ASP A 103 -4.24 13.59 -26.16
CA ASP A 103 -3.49 12.97 -27.26
C ASP A 103 -2.99 14.10 -28.18
N THR A 104 -1.68 14.29 -28.26
CA THR A 104 -1.09 15.37 -29.08
C THR A 104 -1.19 15.12 -30.58
N ALA A 105 -1.28 13.87 -31.03
CA ALA A 105 -1.42 13.51 -32.43
C ALA A 105 -2.86 13.74 -32.93
N GLN A 106 -3.85 13.38 -32.10
CA GLN A 106 -5.26 13.59 -32.39
C GLN A 106 -5.75 15.00 -32.02
N GLN A 107 -4.98 15.73 -31.21
CA GLN A 107 -5.34 17.05 -30.67
C GLN A 107 -6.65 17.03 -29.86
N ILE A 108 -6.86 15.95 -29.10
CA ILE A 108 -8.05 15.77 -28.27
C ILE A 108 -7.72 15.74 -26.78
N ASN A 109 -8.66 16.21 -25.97
CA ASN A 109 -8.67 15.95 -24.54
C ASN A 109 -9.34 14.59 -24.29
N ILE A 110 -8.61 13.66 -23.66
CA ILE A 110 -9.10 12.34 -23.28
C ILE A 110 -9.84 12.41 -21.95
N HIS A 111 -9.26 13.15 -21.00
CA HIS A 111 -9.81 13.27 -19.65
C HIS A 111 -9.41 14.61 -19.02
N SER A 112 -10.25 15.11 -18.12
CA SER A 112 -10.02 16.33 -17.36
C SER A 112 -10.57 16.21 -15.96
N LEU A 113 -9.89 16.80 -14.97
CA LEU A 113 -10.38 16.86 -13.59
C LEU A 113 -9.84 18.10 -12.89
N SER A 114 -10.67 18.65 -12.00
CA SER A 114 -10.25 19.67 -11.02
C SER A 114 -9.99 19.01 -9.68
N VAL A 115 -8.76 19.14 -9.18
CA VAL A 115 -8.33 18.60 -7.88
C VAL A 115 -8.09 19.75 -6.92
N SER A 116 -8.87 19.80 -5.83
CA SER A 116 -8.68 20.79 -4.77
C SER A 116 -8.06 20.18 -3.51
N HIS A 117 -7.00 20.81 -3.00
CA HIS A 117 -6.39 20.47 -1.72
C HIS A 117 -5.49 21.60 -1.21
N ASN A 118 -5.33 21.74 0.11
CA ASN A 118 -4.50 22.78 0.74
C ASN A 118 -2.99 22.45 0.74
N ASN A 119 -2.60 21.31 0.18
CA ASN A 119 -1.22 20.83 0.16
C ASN A 119 -0.86 20.47 -1.28
N VAL A 120 0.18 21.12 -1.81
CA VAL A 120 0.63 21.02 -3.21
C VAL A 120 0.96 19.59 -3.60
N ARG A 121 1.62 18.83 -2.70
CA ARG A 121 1.96 17.43 -2.96
C ARG A 121 0.72 16.57 -3.10
N GLN A 122 -0.26 16.75 -2.22
CA GLN A 122 -1.54 16.04 -2.29
C GLN A 122 -2.36 16.43 -3.52
N GLN A 123 -2.25 17.66 -4.03
CA GLN A 123 -2.83 18.00 -5.33
C GLN A 123 -2.18 17.17 -6.45
N ALA A 124 -0.85 17.13 -6.49
CA ALA A 124 -0.10 16.40 -7.50
C ALA A 124 -0.35 14.90 -7.45
N HIS A 125 -0.31 14.28 -6.26
CA HIS A 125 -0.57 12.86 -6.06
C HIS A 125 -1.96 12.46 -6.55
N LYS A 126 -2.99 13.27 -6.28
CA LYS A 126 -4.36 13.01 -6.76
C LYS A 126 -4.49 13.17 -8.28
N VAL A 127 -3.76 14.10 -8.89
CA VAL A 127 -3.69 14.17 -10.36
C VAL A 127 -3.01 12.92 -10.92
N ALA A 128 -1.89 12.48 -10.32
CA ALA A 128 -1.21 11.26 -10.71
C ALA A 128 -2.12 10.03 -10.57
N ASP A 129 -2.94 9.97 -9.51
CA ASP A 129 -3.91 8.90 -9.29
C ASP A 129 -4.93 8.84 -10.43
N ALA A 130 -5.49 9.99 -10.81
CA ALA A 130 -6.45 10.08 -11.89
C ALA A 130 -5.84 9.74 -13.26
N VAL A 131 -4.60 10.16 -13.54
CA VAL A 131 -3.88 9.79 -14.76
C VAL A 131 -3.60 8.28 -14.80
N TYR A 132 -3.17 7.70 -13.68
CA TYR A 132 -2.90 6.29 -13.55
C TYR A 132 -4.17 5.45 -13.76
N GLU A 133 -5.27 5.83 -13.10
CA GLU A 133 -6.56 5.16 -13.24
C GLU A 133 -7.10 5.25 -14.67
N GLN A 134 -7.06 6.44 -15.28
CA GLN A 134 -7.51 6.61 -16.66
C GLN A 134 -6.70 5.79 -17.67
N SER A 135 -5.40 5.60 -17.43
CA SER A 135 -4.51 4.89 -18.36
C SER A 135 -4.52 3.38 -18.15
N THR A 136 -4.70 2.92 -16.91
CA THR A 136 -4.54 1.50 -16.52
C THR A 136 -5.85 0.80 -16.15
N GLY A 137 -6.91 1.56 -15.86
CA GLY A 137 -8.16 1.05 -15.28
C GLY A 137 -8.07 0.64 -13.82
N VAL A 138 -6.93 0.89 -13.14
CA VAL A 138 -6.71 0.55 -11.73
C VAL A 138 -6.57 1.83 -10.93
N ARG A 139 -7.26 1.94 -9.79
CA ARG A 139 -7.16 3.10 -8.89
C ARG A 139 -5.70 3.36 -8.46
N GLY A 140 -5.23 4.59 -8.63
CA GLY A 140 -3.91 5.03 -8.20
C GLY A 140 -3.75 5.09 -6.68
N ILE A 141 -2.52 4.92 -6.18
CA ILE A 141 -2.19 4.87 -4.74
C ILE A 141 -1.32 6.03 -4.25
N PHE A 142 -1.03 7.01 -5.09
CA PHE A 142 -0.03 8.03 -4.80
C PHE A 142 -0.48 8.99 -3.70
N ALA A 143 -1.79 9.26 -3.58
CA ALA A 143 -2.32 10.08 -2.47
C ALA A 143 -2.48 9.31 -1.14
N THR A 144 -2.12 8.02 -1.10
CA THR A 144 -2.16 7.23 0.12
C THR A 144 -0.98 7.54 1.04
N LYS A 145 -0.94 6.89 2.21
CA LYS A 145 0.11 7.05 3.20
C LYS A 145 0.74 5.70 3.55
N ILE A 146 1.96 5.75 4.05
CA ILE A 146 2.63 4.59 4.64
C ILE A 146 2.93 4.90 6.11
N ALA A 147 3.05 3.86 6.93
CA ALA A 147 3.62 3.97 8.26
C ALA A 147 4.82 3.03 8.39
N TYR A 148 5.83 3.46 9.14
CA TYR A 148 7.03 2.69 9.35
C TYR A 148 7.68 2.99 10.69
N VAL A 149 8.38 2.01 11.23
CA VAL A 149 9.20 2.18 12.44
C VAL A 149 10.65 2.36 12.02
N SER A 150 11.27 3.45 12.46
CA SER A 150 12.69 3.75 12.29
C SER A 150 13.31 4.02 13.65
N GLY A 151 14.24 3.17 14.08
CA GLY A 151 14.73 3.17 15.46
C GLY A 151 13.62 2.90 16.47
N SER A 152 13.30 3.90 17.30
CA SER A 152 12.25 3.85 18.33
C SER A 152 11.07 4.78 18.04
N THR A 153 10.91 5.19 16.78
CA THR A 153 9.88 6.14 16.36
C THR A 153 9.00 5.53 15.30
N LEU A 154 7.68 5.64 15.48
CA LEU A 154 6.68 5.34 14.47
C LEU A 154 6.41 6.60 13.65
N TYR A 155 6.62 6.51 12.34
CA TYR A 155 6.36 7.58 11.39
C TYR A 155 5.14 7.25 10.53
N VAL A 156 4.46 8.30 10.07
CA VAL A 156 3.53 8.28 8.94
C VAL A 156 4.05 9.24 7.88
N ALA A 157 4.14 8.77 6.64
CA ALA A 157 4.63 9.54 5.48
C ALA A 157 3.65 9.41 4.31
N ASP A 158 3.81 10.25 3.30
CA ASP A 158 3.14 10.06 2.01
C ASP A 158 3.64 8.77 1.33
N ALA A 159 2.89 8.23 0.37
CA ALA A 159 3.19 6.94 -0.25
C ALA A 159 4.58 6.84 -0.89
N ASP A 160 5.19 7.98 -1.22
CA ASP A 160 6.54 8.07 -1.77
C ASP A 160 7.65 8.25 -0.72
N GLY A 161 7.31 8.21 0.57
CA GLY A 161 8.24 8.33 1.69
C GLY A 161 8.51 9.76 2.16
N GLU A 162 7.98 10.77 1.46
CA GLU A 162 8.14 12.18 1.83
C GLU A 162 7.17 12.60 2.94
N ASN A 163 7.38 13.80 3.48
CA ASN A 163 6.54 14.40 4.53
C ASN A 163 6.38 13.54 5.80
N ALA A 164 7.38 12.75 6.15
CA ALA A 164 7.32 11.90 7.35
C ALA A 164 7.05 12.69 8.64
N GLN A 165 6.00 12.32 9.36
CA GLN A 165 5.61 12.87 10.66
C GLN A 165 5.72 11.79 11.73
N SER A 166 6.26 12.15 12.90
CA SER A 166 6.30 11.24 14.05
C SER A 166 4.90 11.10 14.65
N VAL A 167 4.41 9.86 14.75
CA VAL A 167 3.16 9.52 15.46
C VAL A 167 3.43 9.36 16.95
N THR A 168 4.50 8.64 17.29
CA THR A 168 4.94 8.40 18.66
C THR A 168 6.42 8.03 18.69
N SER A 169 7.09 8.30 19.81
CA SER A 169 8.52 8.07 20.02
C SER A 169 8.83 7.83 21.50
N GLY A 170 10.08 7.51 21.81
CA GLY A 170 10.58 7.44 23.19
C GLY A 170 10.54 6.05 23.83
N ALA A 171 9.95 5.06 23.16
CA ALA A 171 9.99 3.65 23.55
C ALA A 171 10.19 2.77 22.32
N HIS A 172 10.61 1.52 22.51
CA HIS A 172 10.64 0.57 21.40
C HIS A 172 9.21 0.36 20.87
N ILE A 173 9.03 0.52 19.56
CA ILE A 173 7.75 0.36 18.87
C ILE A 173 7.87 -0.77 17.84
N ILE A 174 6.87 -1.64 17.75
CA ILE A 174 6.83 -2.70 16.73
C ILE A 174 5.40 -2.89 16.20
N SER A 175 5.31 -3.59 15.07
CA SER A 175 4.06 -4.09 14.48
C SER A 175 2.97 -3.01 14.30
N PRO A 176 3.25 -1.89 13.62
CA PRO A 176 2.20 -0.93 13.26
C PRO A 176 1.15 -1.57 12.34
N ALA A 177 -0.11 -1.18 12.47
CA ALA A 177 -1.21 -1.63 11.63
C ALA A 177 -2.28 -0.54 11.47
N TRP A 178 -2.60 -0.19 10.23
CA TRP A 178 -3.63 0.80 9.89
C TRP A 178 -5.03 0.28 10.13
N SER A 179 -5.91 1.13 10.67
CA SER A 179 -7.35 0.87 10.61
C SER A 179 -7.84 0.93 9.15
N PRO A 180 -8.92 0.22 8.78
CA PRO A 180 -9.39 0.15 7.39
C PRO A 180 -9.79 1.50 6.79
N ASP A 181 -10.19 2.45 7.64
CA ASP A 181 -10.55 3.82 7.26
C ASP A 181 -9.34 4.79 7.24
N GLY A 182 -8.16 4.34 7.67
CA GLY A 182 -6.94 5.15 7.72
C GLY A 182 -6.92 6.21 8.82
N SER A 183 -7.92 6.26 9.72
CA SER A 183 -7.99 7.30 10.76
C SER A 183 -7.15 6.97 12.01
N ARG A 184 -6.84 5.69 12.23
CA ARG A 184 -6.14 5.18 13.41
C ARG A 184 -5.00 4.26 13.02
N ILE A 185 -4.01 4.17 13.91
CA ILE A 185 -2.94 3.19 13.84
C ILE A 185 -2.86 2.40 15.14
N ALA A 186 -2.83 1.08 15.03
CA ALA A 186 -2.52 0.19 16.14
C ALA A 186 -1.02 -0.11 16.13
N TYR A 187 -0.40 -0.25 17.29
CA TYR A 187 1.02 -0.61 17.41
C TYR A 187 1.32 -1.17 18.80
N VAL A 188 2.47 -1.81 18.95
CA VAL A 188 2.98 -2.26 20.24
C VAL A 188 4.00 -1.25 20.75
N SER A 189 3.84 -0.80 21.99
CA SER A 189 4.82 0.04 22.69
C SER A 189 5.32 -0.68 23.94
N PHE A 190 6.61 -0.51 24.23
CA PHE A 190 7.28 -1.00 25.43
C PHE A 190 7.41 0.08 26.52
N GLU A 191 6.72 1.22 26.38
CA GLU A 191 6.80 2.37 27.29
C GLU A 191 6.44 2.04 28.76
N LEU A 192 5.66 0.98 28.98
CA LEU A 192 5.27 0.51 30.31
C LEU A 192 6.15 -0.63 30.84
N GLY A 193 7.35 -0.81 30.27
CA GLY A 193 8.30 -1.87 30.66
C GLY A 193 7.93 -3.28 30.20
N LYS A 194 6.82 -3.43 29.46
CA LYS A 194 6.35 -4.67 28.82
C LYS A 194 5.62 -4.32 27.51
N PRO A 195 5.44 -5.27 26.58
CA PRO A 195 4.72 -5.02 25.33
C PRO A 195 3.23 -4.80 25.59
N VAL A 196 2.72 -3.66 25.15
CA VAL A 196 1.31 -3.24 25.27
C VAL A 196 0.82 -2.76 23.91
N VAL A 197 -0.38 -3.19 23.52
CA VAL A 197 -0.99 -2.76 22.26
C VAL A 197 -1.78 -1.47 22.50
N PHE A 198 -1.48 -0.45 21.71
CA PHE A 198 -2.19 0.82 21.67
C PHE A 198 -2.87 1.00 20.33
N VAL A 199 -3.96 1.78 20.35
CA VAL A 199 -4.60 2.37 19.17
C VAL A 199 -4.51 3.89 19.32
N GLN A 200 -3.99 4.57 18.31
CA GLN A 200 -3.86 6.03 18.29
C GLN A 200 -4.65 6.63 17.13
N ASN A 201 -5.43 7.67 17.42
CA ASN A 201 -6.06 8.52 16.40
C ASN A 201 -5.01 9.46 15.81
N LEU A 202 -4.87 9.48 14.47
CA LEU A 202 -3.82 10.25 13.81
C LEU A 202 -4.10 11.75 13.73
N SER A 203 -5.38 12.14 13.82
CA SER A 203 -5.78 13.55 13.76
C SER A 203 -5.73 14.24 15.12
N THR A 204 -6.13 13.55 16.19
CA THR A 204 -6.18 14.11 17.55
C THR A 204 -4.96 13.76 18.39
N GLY A 205 -4.26 12.68 18.04
CA GLY A 205 -3.19 12.11 18.86
C GLY A 205 -3.69 11.26 20.03
N ASP A 206 -5.01 11.13 20.23
CA ASP A 206 -5.59 10.36 21.34
C ASP A 206 -5.17 8.89 21.28
N ARG A 207 -4.78 8.34 22.44
CA ARG A 207 -4.31 6.96 22.59
C ARG A 207 -5.23 6.16 23.49
N THR A 208 -5.58 4.96 23.04
CA THR A 208 -6.33 3.96 23.80
C THR A 208 -5.47 2.72 23.98
N THR A 209 -5.34 2.25 25.21
CA THR A 209 -4.74 0.94 25.51
C THR A 209 -5.76 -0.15 25.20
N VAL A 210 -5.44 -1.08 24.29
CA VAL A 210 -6.39 -2.12 23.86
C VAL A 210 -5.99 -3.53 24.31
N ALA A 211 -4.70 -3.79 24.53
CA ALA A 211 -4.23 -5.04 25.13
C ALA A 211 -3.09 -4.80 26.11
N ASN A 212 -3.34 -5.10 27.39
CA ASN A 212 -2.39 -4.96 28.49
C ASN A 212 -2.46 -6.18 29.43
N PHE A 213 -2.59 -7.37 28.86
CA PHE A 213 -2.73 -8.61 29.62
C PHE A 213 -1.37 -9.06 30.19
N LYS A 214 -1.40 -10.12 31.00
CA LYS A 214 -0.19 -10.79 31.49
C LYS A 214 0.60 -11.36 30.31
N GLY A 215 1.93 -11.25 30.35
CA GLY A 215 2.80 -11.78 29.31
C GLY A 215 2.92 -10.85 28.10
N ASN A 216 3.13 -11.44 26.93
CA ASN A 216 3.29 -10.74 25.66
C ASN A 216 1.93 -10.29 25.08
N ASN A 217 1.88 -9.06 24.57
CA ASN A 217 0.73 -8.50 23.84
C ASN A 217 1.28 -7.88 22.54
N SER A 218 1.04 -8.52 21.39
CA SER A 218 1.71 -8.09 20.16
C SER A 218 0.89 -8.31 18.89
N ALA A 219 1.46 -7.87 17.77
CA ALA A 219 0.98 -8.11 16.41
C ALA A 219 -0.51 -7.79 16.20
N PRO A 220 -0.94 -6.54 16.43
CA PRO A 220 -2.32 -6.15 16.14
C PRO A 220 -2.61 -6.23 14.65
N ALA A 221 -3.80 -6.70 14.30
CA ALA A 221 -4.36 -6.63 12.96
C ALA A 221 -5.82 -6.22 13.04
N TRP A 222 -6.24 -5.29 12.19
CA TRP A 222 -7.60 -4.78 12.16
C TRP A 222 -8.56 -5.73 11.45
N SER A 223 -9.75 -5.91 12.02
CA SER A 223 -10.86 -6.49 11.28
C SER A 223 -11.25 -5.57 10.12
N PRO A 224 -11.75 -6.09 8.99
CA PRO A 224 -12.10 -5.28 7.83
C PRO A 224 -13.16 -4.19 8.10
N ASP A 225 -14.01 -4.39 9.10
CA ASP A 225 -15.03 -3.43 9.54
C ASP A 225 -14.49 -2.39 10.55
N GLY A 226 -13.22 -2.51 10.97
CA GLY A 226 -12.57 -1.60 11.91
C GLY A 226 -13.07 -1.66 13.36
N SER A 227 -13.95 -2.60 13.70
CA SER A 227 -14.56 -2.69 15.03
C SER A 227 -13.68 -3.43 16.04
N GLN A 228 -12.86 -4.37 15.56
CA GLN A 228 -12.06 -5.28 16.38
C GLN A 228 -10.59 -5.35 15.92
N LEU A 229 -9.76 -5.91 16.79
CA LEU A 229 -8.40 -6.32 16.49
C LEU A 229 -8.21 -7.81 16.76
N ALA A 230 -7.49 -8.49 15.88
CA ALA A 230 -6.80 -9.73 16.23
C ALA A 230 -5.44 -9.38 16.85
N VAL A 231 -5.06 -10.04 17.93
CA VAL A 231 -3.80 -9.82 18.66
C VAL A 231 -3.21 -11.16 19.11
N ALA A 232 -1.88 -11.23 19.18
CA ALA A 232 -1.18 -12.36 19.78
C ALA A 232 -1.01 -12.11 21.28
N LEU A 233 -1.60 -12.97 22.12
CA LEU A 233 -1.52 -12.87 23.58
C LEU A 233 -0.94 -14.15 24.19
N SER A 234 -0.01 -13.99 25.12
CA SER A 234 0.60 -15.11 25.87
C SER A 234 0.08 -15.22 27.31
N MET A 235 -1.15 -14.75 27.57
CA MET A 235 -1.71 -14.68 28.92
C MET A 235 -1.96 -16.05 29.56
N ASP A 236 -2.16 -17.08 28.73
CA ASP A 236 -2.46 -18.47 29.13
C ASP A 236 -1.29 -19.45 28.83
N GLY A 237 -0.06 -18.95 28.62
CA GLY A 237 1.10 -19.77 28.25
C GLY A 237 1.78 -19.27 26.98
N LEU A 238 1.94 -20.15 25.98
CA LEU A 238 2.43 -19.74 24.66
C LEU A 238 1.41 -18.85 23.93
N SER A 239 1.92 -17.98 23.07
CA SER A 239 1.09 -17.01 22.36
C SER A 239 0.03 -17.71 21.52
N ASN A 240 -1.22 -17.26 21.66
CA ASN A 240 -2.34 -17.64 20.81
C ASN A 240 -2.99 -16.38 20.23
N ILE A 241 -3.83 -16.54 19.20
CA ILE A 241 -4.55 -15.42 18.59
C ILE A 241 -5.87 -15.19 19.35
N TYR A 242 -6.11 -13.94 19.70
CA TYR A 242 -7.33 -13.48 20.35
C TYR A 242 -7.94 -12.31 19.58
N MET A 243 -9.26 -12.19 19.69
CA MET A 243 -10.02 -11.04 19.23
C MET A 243 -10.36 -10.12 20.40
N ILE A 244 -10.17 -8.81 20.20
CA ILE A 244 -10.49 -7.76 21.17
C ILE A 244 -11.21 -6.60 20.48
N ASN A 245 -11.96 -5.80 21.22
CA ASN A 245 -12.54 -4.56 20.70
C ASN A 245 -11.46 -3.50 20.49
N SER A 246 -11.53 -2.76 19.38
CA SER A 246 -10.62 -1.65 19.07
C SER A 246 -10.69 -0.47 20.05
N THR A 247 -11.71 -0.40 20.91
CA THR A 247 -11.87 0.62 21.95
C THR A 247 -11.39 0.20 23.34
N GLY A 248 -10.84 -1.01 23.49
CA GLY A 248 -10.07 -1.40 24.69
C GLY A 248 -10.84 -1.80 25.95
N SER A 249 -12.07 -2.34 25.82
CA SER A 249 -12.93 -2.61 26.99
C SER A 249 -13.61 -3.99 27.01
N THR A 250 -13.05 -5.00 26.36
CA THR A 250 -13.71 -6.32 26.25
C THR A 250 -12.79 -7.48 26.63
N THR A 251 -13.36 -8.50 27.26
CA THR A 251 -12.70 -9.81 27.47
C THR A 251 -12.19 -10.36 26.13
N PRO A 252 -10.91 -10.74 26.03
CA PRO A 252 -10.37 -11.34 24.82
C PRO A 252 -11.09 -12.64 24.45
N ARG A 253 -11.49 -12.76 23.20
CA ARG A 253 -12.08 -14.00 22.65
C ARG A 253 -10.98 -14.80 21.96
N LYS A 254 -10.67 -15.98 22.49
CA LYS A 254 -9.66 -16.89 21.93
C LYS A 254 -10.08 -17.42 20.55
N ILE A 255 -9.17 -17.39 19.58
CA ILE A 255 -9.38 -17.88 18.21
C ILE A 255 -8.58 -19.15 17.94
N THR A 256 -7.33 -19.17 18.37
CA THR A 256 -6.48 -20.36 18.28
C THR A 256 -6.21 -20.95 19.66
N ASN A 257 -6.00 -22.26 19.70
CA ASN A 257 -5.69 -23.00 20.91
C ASN A 257 -4.59 -24.04 20.60
N SER A 258 -3.44 -23.55 20.15
CA SER A 258 -2.26 -24.36 19.87
C SER A 258 -1.43 -24.57 21.14
N PRO A 259 -0.84 -25.75 21.34
CA PRO A 259 0.22 -25.95 22.34
C PRO A 259 1.58 -25.36 21.91
N GLU A 260 1.64 -24.65 20.78
CA GLU A 260 2.80 -23.95 20.23
C GLU A 260 2.52 -22.44 20.08
N ILE A 261 3.37 -21.69 19.36
CA ILE A 261 3.25 -20.25 19.19
C ILE A 261 2.42 -19.93 17.96
N ASP A 262 1.32 -19.22 18.15
CA ASP A 262 0.59 -18.54 17.08
C ASP A 262 0.74 -17.01 17.21
N THR A 263 1.13 -16.35 16.13
CA THR A 263 1.40 -14.91 16.09
C THR A 263 1.12 -14.30 14.71
N GLU A 264 1.32 -12.99 14.55
CA GLU A 264 1.21 -12.26 13.28
C GLU A 264 -0.12 -12.52 12.55
N PRO A 265 -1.28 -12.32 13.21
CA PRO A 265 -2.56 -12.50 12.55
C PRO A 265 -2.73 -11.48 11.42
N TYR A 266 -3.49 -11.83 10.39
CA TYR A 266 -3.97 -10.90 9.38
C TYR A 266 -5.31 -11.38 8.83
N PHE A 267 -6.27 -10.46 8.65
CA PHE A 267 -7.61 -10.82 8.20
C PHE A 267 -7.65 -11.14 6.71
N PHE A 268 -8.52 -12.07 6.34
CA PHE A 268 -9.02 -12.07 4.96
C PHE A 268 -9.86 -10.81 4.73
N PRO A 269 -9.74 -10.13 3.56
CA PRO A 269 -10.48 -8.90 3.28
C PRO A 269 -12.01 -9.06 3.40
N ASN A 270 -12.53 -10.25 3.14
CA ASN A 270 -13.96 -10.58 3.26
C ASN A 270 -14.43 -10.88 4.70
N GLY A 271 -13.54 -10.82 5.70
CA GLY A 271 -13.87 -11.08 7.10
C GLY A 271 -14.14 -12.56 7.46
N SER A 272 -13.95 -13.49 6.52
CA SER A 272 -14.25 -14.92 6.74
C SER A 272 -13.33 -15.62 7.75
N GLY A 273 -12.14 -15.06 8.00
CA GLY A 273 -11.18 -15.62 8.92
C GLY A 273 -9.86 -14.86 8.95
N LEU A 274 -8.84 -15.57 9.42
CA LEU A 274 -7.49 -15.05 9.61
C LEU A 274 -6.47 -15.97 8.97
N ILE A 275 -5.38 -15.38 8.48
CA ILE A 275 -4.08 -16.05 8.42
C ILE A 275 -3.26 -15.69 9.65
N PHE A 276 -2.27 -16.52 10.00
CA PHE A 276 -1.35 -16.27 11.10
C PHE A 276 -0.09 -17.14 10.94
N THR A 277 1.00 -16.71 11.56
CA THR A 277 2.25 -17.47 11.64
C THR A 277 2.18 -18.46 12.81
N SER A 278 2.59 -19.70 12.59
CA SER A 278 2.64 -20.75 13.62
C SER A 278 3.83 -21.69 13.44
N ASP A 279 4.45 -22.10 14.53
CA ASP A 279 5.55 -23.07 14.60
C ASP A 279 5.07 -24.51 14.90
N ARG A 280 3.76 -24.77 14.87
CA ARG A 280 3.18 -26.13 15.07
C ARG A 280 3.71 -27.24 14.15
N GLY A 281 4.36 -26.87 13.05
CA GLY A 281 5.00 -27.79 12.11
C GLY A 281 6.51 -27.92 12.29
N GLY A 282 7.08 -27.41 13.39
CA GLY A 282 8.50 -27.34 13.67
C GLY A 282 9.08 -25.94 13.43
N SER A 283 9.13 -25.50 12.16
CA SER A 283 9.54 -24.12 11.82
C SER A 283 8.32 -23.22 11.59
N PRO A 284 8.46 -21.88 11.79
CA PRO A 284 7.35 -20.95 11.57
C PRO A 284 6.88 -20.97 10.11
N GLN A 285 5.57 -21.16 9.94
CA GLN A 285 4.88 -21.22 8.67
C GLN A 285 3.55 -20.48 8.78
N ILE A 286 2.96 -20.12 7.64
CA ILE A 286 1.67 -19.41 7.64
C ILE A 286 0.54 -20.43 7.55
N TYR A 287 -0.45 -20.24 8.42
CA TYR A 287 -1.67 -21.03 8.51
C TYR A 287 -2.89 -20.12 8.34
N ARG A 288 -4.05 -20.72 8.11
CA ARG A 288 -5.35 -20.06 8.13
C ARG A 288 -6.32 -20.75 9.08
N THR A 289 -7.28 -19.99 9.61
CA THR A 289 -8.44 -20.48 10.37
C THR A 289 -9.65 -19.59 10.12
N GLY A 290 -10.85 -20.08 10.46
CA GLY A 290 -12.09 -19.30 10.37
C GLY A 290 -12.16 -18.20 11.43
N ILE A 291 -13.04 -17.22 11.23
CA ILE A 291 -13.18 -16.08 12.17
C ILE A 291 -13.70 -16.48 13.57
N ASN A 292 -14.27 -17.68 13.67
CA ASN A 292 -14.70 -18.30 14.92
C ASN A 292 -13.70 -19.34 15.45
N GLY A 293 -12.49 -19.37 14.89
CA GLY A 293 -11.50 -20.39 15.15
C GLY A 293 -11.81 -21.70 14.42
N GLY A 294 -11.32 -22.79 14.99
CA GLY A 294 -11.41 -24.14 14.42
C GLY A 294 -10.05 -24.65 13.95
N ALA A 295 -10.07 -25.77 13.23
CA ALA A 295 -8.85 -26.43 12.75
C ALA A 295 -8.05 -25.49 11.84
N ALA A 296 -6.75 -25.37 12.12
CA ALA A 296 -5.86 -24.56 11.32
C ALA A 296 -5.29 -25.37 10.14
N SER A 297 -5.19 -24.73 8.98
CA SER A 297 -4.62 -25.32 7.76
C SER A 297 -3.39 -24.56 7.34
N ARG A 298 -2.27 -25.26 7.08
CA ARG A 298 -1.05 -24.66 6.53
C ARG A 298 -1.30 -24.15 5.11
N ILE A 299 -0.72 -23.01 4.75
CA ILE A 299 -0.86 -22.42 3.40
C ILE A 299 0.47 -22.05 2.73
N THR A 300 1.62 -22.20 3.40
CA THR A 300 2.96 -22.01 2.82
C THR A 300 3.78 -23.29 2.86
N PHE A 301 4.39 -23.68 1.74
CA PHE A 301 5.11 -24.96 1.62
C PHE A 301 6.52 -24.83 1.05
N SER A 302 6.89 -23.68 0.49
CA SER A 302 8.25 -23.38 0.03
C SER A 302 9.03 -22.59 1.08
N GLY A 303 10.34 -22.83 1.16
CA GLY A 303 11.22 -22.13 2.12
C GLY A 303 11.22 -22.77 3.52
N SER A 304 12.29 -22.56 4.26
CA SER A 304 12.49 -23.19 5.59
C SER A 304 11.66 -22.51 6.68
N GLN A 305 11.37 -21.22 6.54
CA GLN A 305 10.55 -20.43 7.45
C GLN A 305 9.76 -19.39 6.66
N ASN A 306 8.48 -19.19 7.00
CA ASN A 306 7.62 -18.19 6.38
C ASN A 306 6.83 -17.42 7.44
N VAL A 307 6.91 -16.09 7.41
CA VAL A 307 6.37 -15.18 8.44
C VAL A 307 5.79 -13.90 7.82
N SER A 308 5.17 -13.06 8.64
CA SER A 308 4.67 -11.72 8.27
C SER A 308 3.66 -11.69 7.12
N GLY A 309 2.88 -12.77 6.96
CA GLY A 309 1.90 -12.90 5.88
C GLY A 309 0.92 -11.75 5.75
N LYS A 310 0.60 -11.36 4.51
CA LYS A 310 -0.46 -10.40 4.15
C LYS A 310 -1.25 -10.91 2.95
N ILE A 311 -2.56 -10.70 2.97
CA ILE A 311 -3.47 -11.04 1.88
C ILE A 311 -3.69 -9.80 1.01
N SER A 312 -3.74 -9.97 -0.30
CA SER A 312 -4.04 -8.87 -1.22
C SER A 312 -5.45 -8.32 -1.02
N PRO A 313 -5.73 -7.05 -1.36
CA PRO A 313 -7.04 -6.44 -1.16
C PRO A 313 -8.22 -7.20 -1.79
N ASP A 314 -7.98 -7.85 -2.94
CA ASP A 314 -8.95 -8.69 -3.65
C ASP A 314 -9.11 -10.11 -3.06
N GLY A 315 -8.30 -10.47 -2.06
CA GLY A 315 -8.33 -11.78 -1.42
C GLY A 315 -7.72 -12.92 -2.25
N SER A 316 -6.99 -12.63 -3.33
CA SER A 316 -6.50 -13.66 -4.27
C SER A 316 -5.03 -14.08 -4.07
N LYS A 317 -4.21 -13.25 -3.43
CA LYS A 317 -2.77 -13.47 -3.25
C LYS A 317 -2.35 -13.38 -1.79
N LEU A 318 -1.28 -14.10 -1.47
CA LEU A 318 -0.57 -14.05 -0.19
C LEU A 318 0.86 -13.62 -0.45
N VAL A 319 1.31 -12.54 0.21
CA VAL A 319 2.72 -12.11 0.26
C VAL A 319 3.29 -12.35 1.66
N TYR A 320 4.55 -12.75 1.75
CA TYR A 320 5.21 -13.08 3.01
C TYR A 320 6.72 -12.97 2.93
N THR A 321 7.34 -12.90 4.10
CA THR A 321 8.79 -13.03 4.26
C THR A 321 9.14 -14.52 4.32
N SER A 322 10.02 -14.97 3.43
CA SER A 322 10.43 -16.36 3.28
C SER A 322 11.93 -16.50 3.50
N MET A 323 12.34 -17.40 4.39
CA MET A 323 13.75 -17.77 4.56
C MET A 323 14.14 -18.84 3.53
N ARG A 324 15.12 -18.53 2.70
CA ARG A 324 15.67 -19.43 1.68
C ARG A 324 17.18 -19.25 1.59
N GLY A 325 17.94 -20.35 1.63
CA GLY A 325 19.40 -20.30 1.53
C GLY A 325 20.08 -19.45 2.61
N GLY A 326 19.46 -19.30 3.79
CA GLY A 326 19.98 -18.51 4.91
C GLY A 326 19.65 -17.02 4.88
N GLY A 327 18.96 -16.52 3.84
CA GLY A 327 18.49 -15.13 3.75
C GLY A 327 16.96 -15.03 3.71
N TYR A 328 16.44 -13.87 4.10
CA TYR A 328 15.03 -13.51 3.96
C TYR A 328 14.78 -12.75 2.65
N SER A 329 13.76 -13.19 1.93
CA SER A 329 13.25 -12.58 0.70
C SER A 329 11.73 -12.42 0.79
N ILE A 330 11.16 -11.57 -0.06
CA ILE A 330 9.70 -11.46 -0.19
C ILE A 330 9.24 -12.49 -1.22
N ALA A 331 8.29 -13.34 -0.84
CA ALA A 331 7.65 -14.32 -1.69
C ALA A 331 6.16 -13.99 -1.86
N ILE A 332 5.59 -14.42 -2.99
CA ILE A 332 4.16 -14.29 -3.28
C ILE A 332 3.60 -15.60 -3.85
N ASN A 333 2.38 -15.93 -3.44
CA ASN A 333 1.63 -17.09 -3.91
C ASN A 333 0.16 -16.71 -4.19
N GLY A 334 -0.47 -17.37 -5.18
CA GLY A 334 -1.91 -17.31 -5.36
C GLY A 334 -2.62 -18.21 -4.35
N LEU A 335 -3.54 -17.66 -3.56
CA LEU A 335 -4.25 -18.40 -2.51
C LEU A 335 -4.97 -19.61 -3.09
N GLY A 336 -4.53 -20.81 -2.70
CA GLY A 336 -5.07 -22.09 -3.17
C GLY A 336 -4.23 -22.84 -4.21
N THR A 337 -3.13 -22.25 -4.70
CA THR A 337 -2.25 -22.88 -5.71
C THR A 337 -1.06 -23.63 -5.12
N GLY A 338 -0.59 -23.25 -3.92
CA GLY A 338 0.52 -23.88 -3.21
C GLY A 338 1.94 -23.56 -3.71
N ALA A 339 2.11 -23.30 -5.02
CA ALA A 339 3.41 -22.94 -5.61
C ALA A 339 3.67 -21.42 -5.57
N ASP A 340 4.73 -21.00 -4.89
CA ASP A 340 5.09 -19.59 -4.77
C ASP A 340 6.22 -19.17 -5.71
N ARG A 341 6.48 -17.87 -5.77
CA ARG A 341 7.66 -17.30 -6.41
C ARG A 341 8.26 -16.21 -5.55
N LEU A 342 9.56 -15.99 -5.71
CA LEU A 342 10.25 -14.85 -5.10
C LEU A 342 9.96 -13.57 -5.89
N LEU A 343 9.71 -12.48 -5.17
CA LEU A 343 9.65 -11.11 -5.70
C LEU A 343 10.98 -10.38 -5.54
N THR A 344 11.77 -10.77 -4.55
CA THR A 344 13.05 -10.14 -4.22
C THR A 344 14.13 -11.19 -4.01
N SER A 345 15.39 -10.75 -4.06
CA SER A 345 16.57 -11.62 -3.87
C SER A 345 17.11 -11.64 -2.44
N GLY A 346 16.59 -10.84 -1.50
CA GLY A 346 17.10 -10.76 -0.14
C GLY A 346 18.47 -10.07 -0.01
N PRO A 347 19.22 -10.32 1.08
CA PRO A 347 18.99 -11.33 2.12
C PRO A 347 18.26 -10.83 3.37
N ASN A 348 17.93 -9.54 3.47
CA ASN A 348 17.29 -8.94 4.65
C ASN A 348 15.98 -8.25 4.27
N ASP A 349 15.16 -8.93 3.47
CA ASP A 349 13.88 -8.38 3.03
C ASP A 349 12.74 -8.86 3.92
N GLN A 350 12.04 -7.95 4.58
CA GLN A 350 11.08 -8.28 5.64
C GLN A 350 9.82 -7.41 5.59
N SER A 351 8.83 -7.77 6.42
CA SER A 351 7.64 -6.97 6.71
C SER A 351 6.87 -6.49 5.46
N PRO A 352 6.47 -7.39 4.52
CA PRO A 352 5.76 -6.96 3.33
C PRO A 352 4.36 -6.41 3.66
N SER A 353 3.89 -5.48 2.85
CA SER A 353 2.57 -4.87 2.94
C SER A 353 2.08 -4.47 1.55
N PHE A 354 0.90 -4.95 1.16
CA PHE A 354 0.28 -4.56 -0.11
C PHE A 354 -0.15 -3.09 -0.09
N ALA A 355 0.09 -2.38 -1.19
CA ALA A 355 -0.65 -1.18 -1.52
C ALA A 355 -2.15 -1.49 -1.65
N PRO A 356 -3.06 -0.53 -1.39
CA PRO A 356 -4.51 -0.81 -1.36
C PRO A 356 -5.12 -1.14 -2.72
N ASN A 357 -4.42 -0.91 -3.84
CA ASN A 357 -4.80 -1.42 -5.17
C ASN A 357 -4.23 -2.82 -5.50
N GLY A 358 -3.40 -3.40 -4.62
CA GLY A 358 -2.78 -4.71 -4.80
C GLY A 358 -1.64 -4.77 -5.84
N MET A 359 -1.26 -3.65 -6.46
CA MET A 359 -0.28 -3.62 -7.55
C MET A 359 1.16 -3.54 -7.06
N GLN A 360 1.40 -3.00 -5.87
CA GLN A 360 2.73 -2.85 -5.27
C GLN A 360 2.78 -3.42 -3.86
N ILE A 361 3.98 -3.77 -3.44
CA ILE A 361 4.31 -4.26 -2.11
C ILE A 361 5.40 -3.37 -1.53
N LEU A 362 5.10 -2.75 -0.39
CA LEU A 362 6.07 -2.09 0.47
C LEU A 362 6.71 -3.12 1.40
N TYR A 363 8.02 -3.06 1.56
CA TYR A 363 8.78 -3.95 2.43
C TYR A 363 10.02 -3.22 2.97
N THR A 364 10.68 -3.82 3.96
CA THR A 364 12.00 -3.36 4.40
C THR A 364 13.09 -4.13 3.67
N SER A 365 14.12 -3.45 3.16
CA SER A 365 15.33 -4.10 2.65
C SER A 365 16.56 -3.44 3.27
N ASN A 366 17.35 -4.21 4.00
CA ASN A 366 18.58 -3.71 4.65
C ASN A 366 18.34 -2.42 5.46
N GLY A 367 17.22 -2.34 6.18
CA GLY A 367 16.86 -1.17 6.99
C GLY A 367 16.34 0.04 6.21
N ARG A 368 15.93 -0.13 4.94
CA ARG A 368 15.37 0.93 4.09
C ARG A 368 13.96 0.59 3.65
N LEU A 369 13.20 1.61 3.28
CA LEU A 369 11.88 1.47 2.64
C LEU A 369 12.06 1.06 1.18
N SER A 370 11.46 -0.06 0.77
CA SER A 370 11.58 -0.58 -0.59
C SER A 370 10.22 -1.00 -1.15
N LEU A 371 10.08 -0.87 -2.46
CA LEU A 371 8.89 -1.21 -3.23
C LEU A 371 9.22 -2.29 -4.25
N VAL A 372 8.29 -3.21 -4.45
CA VAL A 372 8.31 -4.16 -5.57
C VAL A 372 6.89 -4.32 -6.12
N ASN A 373 6.74 -4.39 -7.44
CA ASN A 373 5.45 -4.67 -8.05
C ASN A 373 5.00 -6.11 -7.72
N ALA A 374 3.70 -6.34 -7.57
CA ALA A 374 3.15 -7.66 -7.23
C ALA A 374 3.37 -8.72 -8.32
N ASP A 375 3.77 -8.32 -9.53
CA ASP A 375 4.22 -9.17 -10.64
C ASP A 375 5.76 -9.34 -10.68
N GLY A 376 6.51 -8.59 -9.87
CA GLY A 376 7.99 -8.60 -9.82
C GLY A 376 8.66 -7.80 -10.95
N SER A 377 7.90 -7.07 -11.77
CA SER A 377 8.42 -6.33 -12.94
C SER A 377 9.29 -5.13 -12.60
N PHE A 378 9.10 -4.54 -11.42
CA PHE A 378 9.75 -3.31 -11.02
C PHE A 378 10.03 -3.34 -9.52
N ASN A 379 11.20 -2.85 -9.14
CA ASN A 379 11.55 -2.58 -7.75
C ASN A 379 12.27 -1.25 -7.63
N THR A 380 12.15 -0.62 -6.47
CA THR A 380 12.84 0.63 -6.14
C THR A 380 12.96 0.82 -4.63
N THR A 381 13.75 1.79 -4.21
CA THR A 381 13.92 2.18 -2.80
C THR A 381 13.41 3.60 -2.61
N LEU A 382 12.64 3.84 -1.56
CA LEU A 382 12.15 5.17 -1.20
C LEU A 382 13.21 5.98 -0.45
N PRO A 383 13.21 7.32 -0.58
CA PRO A 383 14.16 8.19 0.11
C PRO A 383 13.93 8.24 1.64
N GLY A 384 14.89 8.84 2.35
CA GLY A 384 14.65 9.44 3.67
C GLY A 384 14.63 8.54 4.91
N ALA A 385 14.59 7.21 4.76
CA ALA A 385 14.47 6.30 5.90
C ALA A 385 15.63 5.29 6.00
N GLY A 386 16.27 5.25 7.18
CA GLY A 386 17.30 4.28 7.56
C GLY A 386 16.96 3.62 8.89
N ASN A 387 17.53 2.45 9.18
CA ASN A 387 17.20 1.65 10.37
C ASN A 387 15.70 1.31 10.49
N VAL A 388 15.04 1.11 9.35
CA VAL A 388 13.62 0.74 9.28
C VAL A 388 13.45 -0.74 9.63
N THR A 389 12.59 -1.04 10.59
CA THR A 389 12.37 -2.40 11.10
C THR A 389 10.99 -2.96 10.76
N ALA A 390 10.00 -2.10 10.53
CA ALA A 390 8.65 -2.50 10.16
C ALA A 390 8.00 -1.45 9.26
N VAL A 391 7.13 -1.90 8.35
CA VAL A 391 6.39 -1.06 7.40
C VAL A 391 4.97 -1.57 7.23
N VAL A 392 4.04 -0.65 6.99
CA VAL A 392 2.67 -0.95 6.57
C VAL A 392 2.15 0.13 5.63
N TRP A 393 1.52 -0.29 4.53
CA TRP A 393 0.82 0.61 3.63
C TRP A 393 -0.58 0.92 4.17
N GLY A 394 -0.95 2.19 4.17
CA GLY A 394 -2.28 2.65 4.55
C GLY A 394 -3.34 2.36 3.48
N PRO A 395 -4.63 2.41 3.86
CA PRO A 395 -5.73 2.23 2.93
C PRO A 395 -5.89 3.44 2.01
N PHE A 396 -6.83 3.36 1.07
CA PHE A 396 -7.37 4.56 0.45
C PHE A 396 -8.03 5.43 1.51
N THR A 397 -7.65 6.70 1.56
CA THR A 397 -8.33 7.70 2.38
C THR A 397 -9.42 8.34 1.52
N GLU A 398 -10.68 8.07 1.81
CA GLU A 398 -11.76 8.85 1.19
C GLU A 398 -11.79 10.23 1.84
N GLN A 399 -11.54 11.27 1.06
CA GLN A 399 -11.91 12.62 1.47
C GLN A 399 -13.39 12.78 1.09
N LYS A 400 -14.26 12.81 2.11
CA LYS A 400 -15.64 13.28 1.95
C LYS A 400 -15.69 14.75 1.59
#